data_AF-J3NN76-F1
#
_entry.id   AF-J3NN76-F1
#
_cell.length_a   1.000
_cell.length_b   1.000
_cell.length_c   1.000
_cell.angle_alpha   90.00
_cell.angle_beta   90.00
_cell.angle_gamma   90.00
#
_symmetry.space_group_name_H-M   'P 1'
#
loop_
_entity.id
_entity.type
_entity.pdbx_description
1 polymer ?
#
loop_
_entity_poly.entity_id
_entity_poly.type
_entity_poly.pdbx_seq_one_letter_code
_entity_poly.pdbx_strand_id
1 'polypeptide(L)'
;MGTNYTVASGDTCESITADHGLAIDRFLEDNSIDFHCQSLEVGSTVCADQKCRLGTVPENATCADLLRTNDFTLTGLLSWNPIIHSTRNNHPTLAGRTIFLSSSL
;
A
#
# COMPACT_ATOMS: atom_id res chain seq x y z
N MET A 1 16.39 -4.18 2.46
CA MET A 1 16.15 -3.62 3.81
C MET A 1 15.53 -2.26 3.61
N GLY A 2 14.46 -1.93 4.32
CA GLY A 2 13.79 -0.63 4.16
C GLY A 2 14.58 0.50 4.81
N THR A 3 14.44 1.73 4.32
CA THR A 3 14.94 2.93 4.98
C THR A 3 13.96 3.32 6.08
N ASN A 4 14.51 3.73 7.21
CA ASN A 4 13.73 4.30 8.28
C ASN A 4 13.46 5.78 8.01
N TYR A 5 12.27 6.24 8.36
CA TYR A 5 11.83 7.64 8.32
C TYR A 5 11.41 8.07 9.71
N THR A 6 11.75 9.29 10.10
CA THR A 6 11.32 9.88 11.37
C THR A 6 10.14 10.80 11.10
N VAL A 7 9.01 10.50 11.73
CA VAL A 7 7.76 11.23 11.55
C VAL A 7 7.94 12.68 12.00
N ALA A 8 7.72 13.62 11.08
CA ALA A 8 7.75 15.05 11.31
C ALA A 8 6.38 15.60 11.74
N SER A 9 6.38 16.80 12.30
CA SER A 9 5.14 17.48 12.66
C SER A 9 4.36 17.86 11.39
N GLY A 10 3.11 17.42 11.30
CA GLY A 10 2.24 17.65 10.15
C GLY A 10 2.19 16.49 9.16
N ASP A 11 2.99 15.45 9.35
CA ASP A 11 2.88 14.24 8.54
C ASP A 11 1.57 13.49 8.78
N THR A 12 1.10 12.85 7.71
CA THR A 12 0.07 11.81 7.76
C THR A 12 0.61 10.53 7.14
N CYS A 13 -0.06 9.39 7.37
CA CYS A 13 0.32 8.15 6.69
C CYS A 13 0.23 8.31 5.16
N GLU A 14 -0.76 9.05 4.66
CA GLU A 14 -0.90 9.38 3.24
C GLU A 14 0.27 10.21 2.72
N SER A 15 0.72 11.24 3.45
CA SER A 15 1.84 12.08 2.97
C SER A 15 3.15 11.30 2.92
N ILE A 16 3.47 10.55 3.98
CA ILE A 16 4.69 9.72 4.06
C ILE A 16 4.66 8.67 2.95
N THR A 17 3.54 7.97 2.79
CA THR A 17 3.44 6.89 1.78
C THR A 17 3.49 7.43 0.37
N ALA A 18 2.91 8.61 0.09
CA ALA A 18 3.00 9.26 -1.21
C ALA A 18 4.45 9.66 -1.55
N ASP A 19 5.15 10.30 -0.61
CA ASP A 19 6.53 10.76 -0.81
C ASP A 19 7.52 9.60 -0.98
N HIS A 20 7.22 8.46 -0.35
CA HIS A 20 8.06 7.26 -0.38
C HIS A 20 7.61 6.17 -1.36
N GLY A 21 6.52 6.39 -2.10
CA GLY A 21 6.00 5.41 -3.04
C GLY A 21 5.55 4.09 -2.38
N LEU A 22 4.91 4.18 -1.21
CA LEU A 22 4.41 3.03 -0.45
C LEU A 22 2.89 2.88 -0.55
N ALA A 23 2.40 1.65 -0.48
CA ALA A 23 0.97 1.43 -0.31
C ALA A 23 0.58 1.66 1.16
N ILE A 24 -0.46 2.43 1.39
CA ILE A 24 -0.86 2.85 2.74
C ILE A 24 -1.14 1.66 3.66
N ASP A 25 -1.91 0.67 3.20
CA ASP A 25 -2.30 -0.48 4.03
C ASP A 25 -1.08 -1.27 4.52
N ARG A 26 -0.03 -1.35 3.70
CA ARG A 26 1.20 -2.03 4.08
C ARG A 26 2.06 -1.21 5.01
N PHE A 27 2.15 0.09 4.76
CA PHE A 27 2.84 0.99 5.68
C PHE A 27 2.23 0.93 7.08
N LEU A 28 0.89 0.85 7.17
CA LEU A 28 0.20 0.68 8.44
C LEU A 28 0.55 -0.67 9.09
N GLU A 29 0.48 -1.77 8.33
CA GLU A 29 0.81 -3.12 8.82
C GLU A 29 2.27 -3.23 9.30
N ASP A 30 3.24 -2.78 8.48
CA ASP A 30 4.67 -2.88 8.76
C ASP A 30 5.11 -2.04 9.96
N ASN A 31 4.36 -0.98 10.27
CA ASN A 31 4.65 -0.07 11.37
C ASN A 31 3.70 -0.23 12.57
N SER A 32 2.80 -1.24 12.53
CA SER A 32 1.78 -1.46 13.56
C SER A 32 0.94 -0.20 13.86
N ILE A 33 0.63 0.58 12.82
CA ILE A 33 -0.23 1.75 12.90
C ILE A 33 -1.68 1.32 12.64
N ASP A 34 -2.62 1.90 13.36
CA ASP A 34 -4.03 1.58 13.16
C ASP A 34 -4.54 2.03 11.78
N PHE A 35 -5.66 1.44 11.36
CA PHE A 35 -6.25 1.66 10.05
C PHE A 35 -6.64 3.13 9.75
N HIS A 36 -6.86 3.93 10.78
CA HIS A 36 -7.21 5.36 10.68
C HIS A 36 -5.99 6.27 10.85
N CYS A 37 -4.77 5.73 10.92
CA CYS A 37 -3.53 6.49 11.11
C CYS A 37 -3.53 7.38 12.38
N GLN A 38 -4.27 7.00 13.42
CA GLN A 38 -4.37 7.78 14.66
C GLN A 38 -3.22 7.51 15.63
N SER A 39 -2.55 6.36 15.49
CA SER A 39 -1.40 5.95 16.29
C SER A 39 -0.06 6.36 15.67
N LEU A 40 -0.05 7.18 14.63
CA LEU A 40 1.18 7.76 14.07
C LEU A 40 1.66 8.89 14.99
N GLU A 41 2.84 8.70 15.60
CA GLU A 41 3.39 9.65 16.57
C GLU A 41 4.54 10.46 15.97
N VAL A 42 4.52 11.78 16.13
CA VAL A 42 5.63 12.66 15.75
C VAL A 42 6.89 12.28 16.53
N GLY A 43 8.01 12.15 15.83
CA GLY A 43 9.30 11.72 16.38
C GLY A 43 9.48 10.20 16.45
N SER A 44 8.43 9.41 16.18
CA SER A 44 8.57 7.96 16.03
C SER A 44 9.31 7.62 14.73
N THR A 45 9.91 6.43 14.69
CA THR A 45 10.61 5.91 13.51
C THR A 45 9.75 4.84 12.85
N VAL A 46 9.50 5.02 11.55
CA VAL A 46 8.71 4.11 10.72
C VAL A 46 9.56 3.57 9.58
N CYS A 47 9.31 2.32 9.18
CA CYS A 47 9.82 1.74 7.95
C CYS A 47 9.15 2.42 6.75
N ALA A 48 9.97 3.07 5.91
CA ALA A 48 9.52 3.90 4.80
C ALA A 48 10.20 3.54 3.46
N ASP A 49 10.66 2.30 3.28
CA ASP A 49 11.09 1.81 1.96
C ASP A 49 10.76 0.33 1.78
N GLN A 50 9.96 0.08 0.77
CA GLN A 50 9.96 -1.14 -0.02
C GLN A 50 9.90 -0.65 -1.47
N LYS A 51 10.96 -0.85 -2.25
CA LYS A 51 10.99 -0.52 -3.69
C LYS A 51 9.91 -1.31 -4.44
N CYS A 52 8.73 -0.75 -4.53
CA CYS A 52 7.59 -1.34 -5.21
C CYS A 52 6.91 -0.31 -6.11
N ARG A 53 6.51 -0.74 -7.31
CA ARG A 53 5.69 0.05 -8.22
C ARG A 53 4.27 0.09 -7.67
N LEU A 54 3.81 1.29 -7.32
CA LEU A 54 2.43 1.54 -6.94
C LEU A 54 1.54 1.72 -8.18
N GLY A 55 0.26 1.42 -8.01
CA GLY A 55 -0.79 1.95 -8.87
C GLY A 55 -2.11 2.07 -8.15
N THR A 56 -2.89 3.06 -8.57
CA THR A 56 -4.25 3.28 -8.09
C THR A 56 -5.19 2.33 -8.83
N VAL A 57 -6.09 1.68 -8.10
CA VAL A 57 -7.13 0.85 -8.73
C VAL A 57 -8.17 1.76 -9.35
N PRO A 58 -8.37 1.72 -10.69
CA PRO A 58 -9.46 2.46 -11.32
C PRO A 58 -10.81 2.03 -10.76
N GLU A 59 -11.77 2.96 -10.70
CA GLU A 59 -13.15 2.63 -10.35
C GLU A 59 -13.66 1.50 -11.28
N ASN A 60 -14.14 0.41 -10.67
CA ASN A 60 -14.60 -0.81 -11.36
C ASN A 60 -13.51 -1.67 -12.05
N ALA A 61 -12.21 -1.52 -11.74
CA ALA A 61 -11.19 -2.41 -12.31
C ALA A 61 -11.19 -3.79 -11.63
N THR A 62 -11.21 -4.88 -12.42
CA THR A 62 -11.13 -6.24 -11.88
C THR A 62 -9.67 -6.67 -11.66
N CYS A 63 -9.45 -7.72 -10.86
CA CYS A 63 -8.12 -8.35 -10.77
C CYS A 63 -7.60 -8.80 -12.14
N ALA A 64 -8.49 -9.24 -13.05
CA ALA A 64 -8.11 -9.62 -14.41
C ALA A 64 -7.61 -8.43 -15.24
N ASP A 65 -8.21 -7.23 -15.06
CA ASP A 65 -7.79 -6.02 -15.76
C ASP A 65 -6.39 -5.55 -15.30
N LEU A 66 -6.12 -5.65 -14.01
CA LEU A 66 -4.82 -5.31 -13.42
C LEU A 66 -3.72 -6.27 -13.88
N LEU A 67 -4.02 -7.57 -13.95
CA LEU A 67 -3.07 -8.59 -14.41
C LEU A 67 -2.79 -8.52 -15.91
N ARG A 68 -3.74 -8.06 -16.72
CA ARG A 68 -3.56 -7.89 -18.16
C ARG A 68 -2.67 -6.69 -18.50
N THR A 69 -2.67 -5.68 -17.63
CA THR A 69 -2.01 -4.38 -17.89
C THR A 69 -0.63 -4.26 -17.25
N ASN A 70 -0.23 -5.22 -16.41
CA ASN A 70 1.01 -5.17 -15.65
C ASN A 70 1.72 -6.53 -15.65
N ASP A 71 3.05 -6.51 -15.55
CA ASP A 71 3.90 -7.71 -15.53
C ASP A 71 4.00 -8.37 -14.14
N PHE A 72 2.86 -8.78 -13.56
CA PHE A 72 2.83 -9.54 -12.30
C PHE A 72 1.76 -10.64 -12.29
N THR A 73 1.87 -11.59 -11.35
CA THR A 73 0.91 -12.70 -11.20
C THR A 73 -0.14 -12.39 -10.13
N LEU A 74 -1.30 -13.05 -10.21
CA LEU A 74 -2.34 -12.93 -9.18
C LEU A 74 -1.80 -13.30 -7.79
N THR A 75 -0.93 -14.31 -7.72
CA THR A 75 -0.26 -14.72 -6.48
C THR A 75 0.64 -13.62 -5.94
N GLY A 76 1.41 -12.93 -6.80
CA GLY A 76 2.19 -11.76 -6.40
C GLY A 76 1.30 -10.64 -5.87
N LEU A 77 0.24 -10.29 -6.62
CA LEU A 77 -0.72 -9.26 -6.22
C LEU A 77 -1.37 -9.55 -4.86
N LEU A 78 -1.81 -10.79 -4.62
CA LEU A 78 -2.41 -11.21 -3.36
C LEU A 78 -1.38 -11.27 -2.22
N SER A 79 -0.14 -11.68 -2.52
CA SER A 79 0.95 -11.70 -1.55
C SER A 79 1.38 -10.30 -1.11
N TRP A 80 1.27 -9.30 -2.01
CA TRP A 80 1.60 -7.91 -1.70
C TRP A 80 0.43 -7.13 -1.13
N ASN A 81 -0.81 -7.57 -1.39
CA ASN A 81 -2.03 -6.90 -0.95
C ASN A 81 -2.98 -7.90 -0.26
N PRO A 82 -2.70 -8.29 1.00
CA PRO A 82 -3.50 -9.27 1.75
C PRO A 82 -4.99 -8.87 1.90
N ILE A 83 -5.30 -7.57 1.82
CA ILE A 83 -6.66 -7.01 1.81
C ILE A 83 -7.54 -7.55 0.67
N ILE A 84 -6.92 -7.96 -0.45
CA ILE A 84 -7.62 -8.53 -1.60
C ILE A 84 -8.05 -9.98 -1.30
N HIS A 85 -7.31 -10.72 -0.46
CA HIS A 85 -7.60 -12.13 -0.18
C HIS A 85 -8.81 -12.32 0.75
N SER A 86 -9.08 -11.38 1.65
CA SER A 86 -10.25 -11.44 2.55
C SER A 86 -11.57 -11.07 1.86
N THR A 87 -11.52 -10.39 0.71
CA THR A 87 -12.68 -9.87 -0.02
C THR A 87 -12.95 -10.67 -1.30
N ARG A 88 -13.17 -11.98 -1.16
CA ARG A 88 -13.57 -12.86 -2.29
C ARG A 88 -14.99 -12.61 -2.82
N ASN A 89 -15.55 -11.41 -2.68
CA ASN A 89 -16.76 -10.94 -3.35
C ASN A 89 -16.73 -9.40 -3.46
N ASN A 90 -16.53 -8.89 -4.68
CA ASN A 90 -16.78 -7.53 -5.20
C ASN A 90 -16.46 -6.32 -4.30
N HIS A 91 -15.43 -5.48 -4.55
CA HIS A 91 -15.18 -4.54 -5.67
C HIS A 91 -15.29 -3.03 -5.31
N PRO A 92 -16.23 -2.54 -4.47
CA PRO A 92 -16.32 -1.10 -4.17
C PRO A 92 -15.27 -0.59 -3.18
N THR A 93 -14.72 -1.45 -2.32
CA THR A 93 -13.88 -1.02 -1.18
C THR A 93 -12.44 -0.69 -1.53
N LEU A 94 -11.96 -1.04 -2.73
CA LEU A 94 -10.61 -0.74 -3.20
C LEU A 94 -10.58 0.36 -4.27
N ALA A 95 -11.75 0.80 -4.76
CA ALA A 95 -11.83 1.90 -5.71
C ALA A 95 -11.23 3.17 -5.07
N GLY A 96 -10.23 3.77 -5.73
CA GLY A 96 -9.51 4.92 -5.22
C GLY A 96 -8.38 4.60 -4.22
N ARG A 97 -8.15 3.33 -3.87
CA ARG A 97 -7.01 2.91 -3.04
C ARG A 97 -5.77 2.62 -3.89
N THR A 98 -4.61 2.94 -3.33
CA THR A 98 -3.30 2.63 -3.90
C THR A 98 -2.88 1.23 -3.47
N ILE A 99 -2.58 0.36 -4.43
CA ILE A 99 -2.12 -1.02 -4.21
C ILE A 99 -0.73 -1.25 -4.79
N PHE A 100 -0.04 -2.27 -4.33
CA PHE A 100 1.22 -2.70 -4.94
C PHE A 100 0.97 -3.44 -6.24
N LEU A 101 1.62 -2.97 -7.30
CA LEU A 101 1.60 -3.59 -8.61
C LEU A 101 2.85 -4.44 -8.85
N SER A 102 4.04 -4.06 -8.36
CA SER A 102 5.19 -4.96 -8.45
C SER A 102 6.27 -4.63 -7.44
N SER A 103 7.09 -5.61 -7.06
CA SER A 103 8.39 -5.35 -6.43
C SER A 103 9.42 -5.18 -7.55
N SER A 104 10.20 -4.09 -7.51
CA SER A 104 11.39 -3.96 -8.36
C SER A 104 12.57 -4.49 -7.56
N LEU A 105 13.18 -5.59 -8.01
CA LEU A 105 14.51 -6.01 -7.54
C LEU A 105 15.55 -4.95 -7.92
#